data_AF-A0A183HLN2-F1
#
_entry.id   AF-A0A183HLN2-F1
#
_cell.length_a   1.000
_cell.length_b   1.000
_cell.length_c   1.000
_cell.angle_alpha   90.00
_cell.angle_beta   90.00
_cell.angle_gamma   90.00
#
_symmetry.space_group_name_H-M   'P 1'
#
loop_
_entity.id
_entity.type
_entity.pdbx_description
1 polymer ?
#
loop_
_entity_poly.entity_id
_entity_poly.type
_entity_poly.pdbx_seq_one_letter_code
_entity_poly.pdbx_strand_id
1 'polypeptide(L)' 'MLKLMGFAGFDTTKNKKVPGNVDGVVSINKPRRYRQYMNRKGGFNRPLDYVA' A
#
# COMPACT_ATOMS: atom_id res chain seq x y z
N MET A 1 -10.75 -9.44 -43.44
CA MET A 1 -9.60 -8.60 -43.01
C MET A 1 -9.96 -7.54 -41.98
N LEU A 2 -11.05 -6.77 -42.12
CA LEU A 2 -11.43 -5.69 -41.18
C LEU A 2 -11.53 -6.11 -39.70
N LYS A 3 -12.06 -7.30 -39.42
CA LYS A 3 -12.20 -7.85 -38.06
C LYS A 3 -10.87 -8.25 -37.40
N LEU A 4 -9.88 -8.66 -38.22
CA LEU A 4 -8.54 -9.02 -37.76
C LEU A 4 -7.73 -7.77 -37.37
N MET A 5 -7.95 -6.66 -38.07
CA MET A 5 -7.31 -5.38 -37.81
C MET A 5 -8.02 -4.57 -36.70
N GLY A 6 -9.06 -5.12 -36.06
CA GLY A 6 -9.79 -4.48 -34.96
C GLY A 6 -10.77 -3.38 -35.36
N PHE A 7 -11.01 -3.16 -36.66
CA PHE A 7 -11.93 -2.11 -37.16
C PHE A 7 -13.41 -2.54 -37.21
N ALA A 8 -13.76 -3.72 -36.69
CA ALA A 8 -15.12 -4.22 -36.64
C ALA A 8 -15.43 -4.84 -35.26
N GLY A 9 -16.31 -4.18 -34.50
CA GLY A 9 -16.73 -4.59 -33.14
C GLY A 9 -15.84 -3.96 -32.06
N PHE A 10 -16.29 -2.85 -31.47
CA PHE A 10 -15.59 -2.21 -30.36
C PHE A 10 -15.84 -2.98 -29.07
N ASP A 11 -14.77 -3.53 -28.49
CA ASP A 11 -14.77 -4.15 -27.18
C ASP A 11 -14.24 -3.20 -26.10
N THR A 12 -14.71 -3.36 -24.87
CA THR A 12 -14.22 -2.60 -23.71
C THR A 12 -13.45 -3.49 -22.74
N THR A 13 -12.46 -2.93 -22.05
CA THR A 13 -11.75 -3.54 -20.93
C THR A 13 -12.34 -3.15 -19.57
N LYS A 14 -13.43 -2.36 -19.55
CA LYS A 14 -14.10 -1.95 -18.31
C LYS A 14 -14.49 -3.19 -17.48
N ASN A 15 -14.05 -3.21 -16.22
CA ASN A 15 -14.25 -4.30 -15.28
C ASN A 15 -13.66 -5.66 -15.71
N LYS A 16 -12.74 -5.69 -16.68
CA LYS A 16 -12.00 -6.90 -17.09
C LYS A 16 -10.58 -6.84 -16.54
N LYS A 17 -10.08 -7.96 -15.99
CA LYS A 17 -8.68 -8.08 -15.55
C LYS A 17 -7.77 -8.13 -16.78
N VAL A 18 -6.80 -7.22 -16.87
CA VAL A 18 -5.80 -7.17 -17.96
C VAL A 18 -4.45 -7.68 -17.42
N PRO A 19 -3.88 -8.75 -17.99
CA PRO A 19 -2.54 -9.22 -17.62
C PRO A 19 -1.50 -8.10 -17.76
N GLY A 20 -0.60 -7.96 -16.79
CA GLY A 20 0.43 -6.91 -16.78
C GLY A 20 -0.02 -5.55 -16.24
N ASN A 21 -1.33 -5.32 -16.04
CA ASN A 21 -1.84 -4.10 -15.39
C ASN A 21 -2.13 -4.36 -13.89
N VAL A 22 -1.15 -4.91 -13.18
CA VAL A 22 -1.28 -5.28 -11.75
C VAL A 22 -0.34 -4.50 -10.86
N ASP A 23 0.64 -3.81 -11.44
CA ASP A 23 1.66 -3.10 -10.69
C ASP A 23 1.10 -1.78 -10.15
N GLY A 24 1.23 -1.60 -8.85
CA GLY A 24 0.87 -0.38 -8.14
C GLY A 24 1.79 -0.21 -6.94
N VAL A 25 2.23 1.02 -6.68
CA VAL A 25 3.09 1.34 -5.54
C VAL A 25 2.37 2.33 -4.64
N VAL A 26 2.43 2.09 -3.32
CA VAL A 26 1.90 3.01 -2.31
C VAL A 26 3.07 3.53 -1.48
N SER A 27 3.18 4.85 -1.35
CA SER A 27 4.11 5.48 -0.42
C SER A 27 3.45 5.63 0.94
N ILE A 28 3.99 4.95 1.96
CA ILE A 28 3.49 5.02 3.34
C ILE A 28 4.59 5.61 4.22
N ASN A 29 4.38 6.86 4.66
CA ASN A 29 5.23 7.48 5.67
C ASN A 29 4.79 7.01 7.06
N LYS A 30 5.54 6.07 7.65
CA LYS A 30 5.31 5.63 9.03
C LYS A 30 5.83 6.70 9.99
N PRO A 31 4.99 7.30 10.86
CA PRO A 31 5.47 8.26 11.84
C PRO A 31 6.40 7.57 12.84
N ARG A 32 7.51 8.22 13.18
CA ARG A 32 8.42 7.72 14.21
C ARG A 32 7.79 8.00 15.57
N ARG A 33 7.66 6.97 16.41
CA ARG A 33 7.31 7.15 17.83
C ARG A 33 8.60 7.39 18.63
N TYR A 34 8.68 8.52 19.32
CA TYR A 34 9.81 8.83 20.19
C TYR A 34 9.76 7.99 21.45
N ARG A 35 10.93 7.61 21.95
CA ARG A 35 11.06 6.84 23.19
C ARG A 35 11.24 7.82 24.35
N GLN A 36 10.30 7.81 25.29
CA GLN A 36 10.50 8.51 26.55
C GLN A 36 11.45 7.70 27.43
N TYR A 37 12.60 8.29 27.77
CA TYR A 37 13.61 7.66 28.61
C TYR A 37 13.51 8.08 30.08
N MET A 38 13.31 9.38 30.33
CA MET A 38 13.18 9.93 31.68
C MET A 38 11.78 9.69 32.26
N ASN A 39 11.70 9.46 33.57
CA ASN A 39 10.47 9.29 34.35
C ASN A 39 9.53 8.18 33.85
N ARG A 40 10.11 7.07 33.36
CA ARG A 40 9.34 5.87 33.00
C ARG A 40 8.78 5.22 34.26
N LYS A 41 7.45 5.04 34.34
CA LYS A 41 6.80 4.32 35.46
C LYS A 41 7.35 2.90 35.66
N GLY A 42 7.82 2.26 34.58
CA GLY A 42 8.42 0.92 34.62
C GLY A 42 9.92 0.85 34.99
N GLY A 43 10.65 1.95 35.08
CA GLY A 43 12.10 1.92 35.31
C GLY A 43 12.92 1.46 34.09
N PHE A 44 14.25 1.37 34.27
CA PHE A 44 15.25 1.29 33.18
C PHE A 44 15.16 -0.01 32.35
N ASN A 45 14.90 -1.17 32.97
CA ASN A 45 14.92 -2.50 32.33
C ASN A 45 13.53 -3.09 32.01
N ARG A 46 12.45 -2.29 32.02
CA ARG A 46 11.13 -2.77 31.58
C ARG A 46 10.88 -2.43 30.10
N PRO A 47 9.95 -3.11 29.41
CA PRO A 47 9.52 -2.70 28.08
C PRO A 47 8.98 -1.25 28.09
N LEU A 48 9.02 -0.58 26.94
CA LEU A 48 8.37 0.73 26.82
C LEU A 48 6.86 0.55 26.88
N ASP A 49 6.18 1.44 27.60
CA ASP A 49 4.73 1.48 27.59
C ASP A 49 4.25 1.77 26.16
N TYR A 50 3.20 1.09 25.75
CA TYR A 50 2.55 1.38 24.49
C TYR A 50 1.87 2.75 24.61
N VAL A 51 2.51 3.78 24.05
CA VAL A 51 1.87 5.09 23.85
C VAL A 51 0.92 4.91 22.67
N ALA A 52 -0.36 4.71 22.96
CA ALA A 52 -1.43 4.65 21.97
C ALA A 52 -1.55 5.99 21.24
#